data_AF-A0A165TWM1-F1
#
_entry.id   AF-A0A165TWM1-F1
#
_cell.length_a   1.000
_cell.length_b   1.000
_cell.length_c   1.000
_cell.angle_alpha   90.00
_cell.angle_beta   90.00
_cell.angle_gamma   90.00
#
_symmetry.space_group_name_H-M   'P 1'
#
loop_
_entity.id
_entity.type
_entity.pdbx_description
1 polymer ?
#
loop_
_entity_poly.entity_id
_entity_poly.type
_entity_poly.pdbx_seq_one_letter_code
_entity_poly.pdbx_strand_id
1 'polypeptide(L)'
;GTSRYLRQEFRELEILDHITDLRYHGILPAHIEGHQRNTLVQAYQMWKQNECPGNMHTAIQWDESNPFDLLELVENEIWNAIKPKKIEVDQMHPVTKLPGQDIYHKPPVLRPTTTTIHHEDTTLAKEFIPSQNQVRHQIPQGFIWDSTYSCAYDALLMILLNIWQDNPNKWSKQLNINSHMESIIEGFESIQSGETSM
;
A
#
# COMPACT_ATOMS: atom_id res chain seq x y z
N GLY A 1 -5.26 -24.90 6.34
CA GLY A 1 -5.80 -23.77 7.12
C GLY A 1 -5.38 -22.48 6.47
N THR A 2 -6.26 -21.47 6.41
CA THR A 2 -5.92 -20.13 5.92
C THR A 2 -4.83 -19.50 6.81
N SER A 3 -3.93 -18.71 6.22
CA SER A 3 -2.87 -18.01 6.95
C SER A 3 -3.45 -17.18 8.10
N ARG A 4 -2.72 -17.05 9.22
CA ARG A 4 -3.15 -16.29 10.41
C ARG A 4 -3.56 -14.86 10.04
N TYR A 5 -2.79 -14.23 9.16
CA TYR A 5 -3.07 -12.89 8.63
C TYR A 5 -4.38 -12.83 7.85
N LEU A 6 -4.64 -13.82 6.99
CA LEU A 6 -5.86 -13.84 6.19
C LEU A 6 -7.11 -14.00 7.07
N ARG A 7 -7.03 -14.83 8.11
CA ARG A 7 -8.12 -14.98 9.08
C ARG A 7 -8.40 -13.68 9.82
N GLN A 8 -7.35 -12.96 10.21
CA GLN A 8 -7.47 -11.64 10.83
C GLN A 8 -8.15 -10.63 9.89
N GLU A 9 -7.74 -10.55 8.63
CA GLU A 9 -8.37 -9.67 7.64
C GLU A 9 -9.88 -9.95 7.50
N PHE A 10 -10.30 -11.22 7.46
CA PHE A 10 -11.73 -11.55 7.42
C PHE A 10 -12.47 -11.15 8.70
N ARG A 11 -11.85 -11.30 9.89
CA ARG A 11 -12.46 -10.84 11.15
C ARG A 11 -12.65 -9.33 11.16
N GLU A 12 -11.65 -8.58 10.70
CA GLU A 12 -11.71 -7.12 10.61
C GLU A 12 -12.81 -6.66 9.65
N LEU A 13 -12.97 -7.32 8.49
CA LEU A 13 -14.03 -7.02 7.53
C LEU A 13 -15.44 -7.24 8.10
N GLU A 14 -15.66 -8.34 8.81
CA GLU A 14 -16.95 -8.65 9.40
C GLU A 14 -17.29 -7.72 10.58
N ILE A 15 -16.27 -7.27 11.33
CA ILE A 15 -16.47 -6.21 12.32
C ILE A 15 -16.91 -4.90 11.64
N LEU A 16 -16.29 -4.53 10.52
CA LEU A 16 -16.69 -3.34 9.77
C LEU A 16 -18.13 -3.45 9.24
N ASP A 17 -18.54 -4.62 8.76
CA ASP A 17 -19.92 -4.87 8.34
C ASP A 17 -20.89 -4.73 9.52
N HIS A 18 -20.56 -5.33 10.67
CA HIS A 18 -21.35 -5.22 11.89
C HIS A 18 -21.41 -3.78 12.43
N ILE A 19 -20.34 -2.99 12.35
CA ILE A 19 -20.34 -1.56 12.67
C ILE A 19 -21.30 -0.80 11.73
N THR A 20 -21.31 -1.15 10.45
CA THR A 20 -22.20 -0.54 9.45
C THR A 20 -23.66 -0.85 9.77
N ASP A 21 -23.96 -2.09 10.13
CA ASP A 21 -25.31 -2.50 10.56
C ASP A 21 -25.77 -1.77 11.83
N LEU A 22 -24.90 -1.68 12.84
CA LEU A 22 -25.21 -0.93 14.08
C LEU A 22 -25.42 0.56 13.81
N ARG A 23 -24.67 1.14 12.87
CA ARG A 23 -24.83 2.54 12.47
C ARG A 23 -26.15 2.76 11.74
N TYR A 24 -26.52 1.84 10.84
CA TYR A 24 -27.80 1.89 10.13
C TYR A 24 -28.99 1.84 11.09
N HIS A 25 -28.91 0.99 12.11
CA HIS A 25 -29.95 0.88 13.15
C HIS A 25 -29.90 1.99 14.21
N GLY A 26 -28.92 2.89 14.17
CA GLY A 26 -28.75 3.96 15.16
C GLY A 26 -28.35 3.46 16.56
N ILE A 27 -27.82 2.24 16.66
CA ILE A 27 -27.40 1.60 17.91
C ILE A 27 -25.91 1.87 18.20
N LEU A 28 -25.13 2.18 17.16
CA LEU A 28 -23.70 2.48 17.31
C LEU A 28 -23.49 3.76 18.14
N PRO A 29 -22.74 3.70 19.25
CA PRO A 29 -22.42 4.88 20.04
C PRO A 29 -21.66 5.94 19.24
N ALA A 30 -21.94 7.23 19.50
CA ALA A 30 -21.30 8.35 18.81
C ALA A 30 -19.77 8.43 19.00
N HIS A 31 -19.22 7.80 20.05
CA HIS A 31 -17.77 7.77 20.29
C HIS A 31 -17.02 6.75 19.42
N ILE A 32 -17.74 5.88 18.68
CA ILE A 32 -17.13 4.94 17.74
C ILE A 32 -17.10 5.59 16.36
N GLU A 33 -16.04 6.36 16.14
CA GLU A 33 -15.78 7.07 14.90
C GLU A 33 -14.32 6.86 14.48
N GLY A 34 -14.09 6.89 13.16
CA GLY A 34 -12.77 6.73 12.58
C GLY A 34 -12.87 6.77 11.06
N HIS A 35 -11.83 7.28 10.41
CA HIS A 35 -11.74 7.30 8.95
C HIS A 35 -11.03 6.07 8.39
N GLN A 36 -10.30 5.35 9.23
CA GLN A 36 -9.51 4.18 8.84
C GLN A 36 -10.11 2.91 9.45
N ARG A 37 -9.91 1.79 8.76
CA ARG A 37 -10.27 0.44 9.23
C ARG A 37 -9.77 0.20 10.65
N ASN A 38 -8.46 0.37 10.87
CA ASN A 38 -7.81 0.01 12.13
C ASN A 38 -8.39 0.80 13.30
N THR A 39 -8.62 2.11 13.12
CA THR A 39 -9.24 2.97 14.14
C THR A 39 -10.66 2.52 14.48
N LEU A 40 -11.48 2.22 13.48
CA LEU A 40 -12.87 1.78 13.68
C LEU A 40 -12.95 0.41 14.36
N VAL A 41 -12.18 -0.56 13.87
CA VAL A 41 -12.13 -1.91 14.44
C VAL A 41 -11.66 -1.86 15.89
N GLN A 42 -10.61 -1.09 16.18
CA GLN A 42 -10.10 -0.93 17.54
C GLN A 42 -11.13 -0.26 18.46
N ALA A 43 -11.73 0.86 18.06
CA ALA A 43 -12.76 1.54 18.84
C ALA A 43 -13.95 0.60 19.15
N TYR A 44 -14.33 -0.22 18.17
CA TYR A 44 -15.35 -1.25 18.35
C TYR A 44 -14.91 -2.35 19.33
N GLN A 45 -13.70 -2.89 19.19
CA GLN A 45 -13.15 -3.91 20.09
C GLN A 45 -13.08 -3.39 21.53
N MET A 46 -12.68 -2.13 21.74
CA MET A 46 -12.65 -1.50 23.06
C MET A 46 -14.04 -1.36 23.66
N TRP A 47 -15.03 -0.94 22.87
CA TRP A 47 -16.41 -0.81 23.33
C TRP A 47 -17.04 -2.15 23.67
N LYS A 48 -16.86 -3.17 22.81
CA LYS A 48 -17.42 -4.52 22.99
C LYS A 48 -16.56 -5.43 23.86
N GLN A 49 -15.42 -4.97 24.36
CA GLN A 49 -14.48 -5.78 25.12
C GLN A 49 -14.09 -7.07 24.37
N ASN A 50 -13.90 -6.94 23.05
CA ASN A 50 -13.56 -8.02 22.15
C ASN A 50 -14.61 -9.16 22.07
N GLU A 51 -15.88 -8.88 22.38
CA GLU A 51 -16.99 -9.81 22.20
C GLU A 51 -17.20 -10.16 20.71
N CYS A 52 -17.41 -11.46 20.43
CA CYS A 52 -17.65 -11.96 19.08
C CYS A 52 -19.14 -11.75 18.70
N PRO A 53 -19.45 -11.08 17.57
CA PRO A 53 -20.83 -10.93 17.11
C PRO A 53 -21.52 -12.28 16.85
N GLY A 54 -22.81 -12.39 17.22
CA GLY A 54 -23.54 -13.65 17.13
C GLY A 54 -23.83 -14.14 15.70
N ASN A 55 -23.70 -13.27 14.69
CA ASN A 55 -23.87 -13.59 13.28
C ASN A 55 -22.56 -14.02 12.58
N MET A 56 -21.45 -14.18 13.31
CA MET A 56 -20.17 -14.55 12.72
C MET A 56 -20.12 -15.98 12.21
N HIS A 57 -19.41 -16.18 11.10
CA HIS A 57 -19.17 -17.51 10.56
C HIS A 57 -18.21 -18.32 11.44
N THR A 58 -18.55 -19.60 11.69
CA THR A 58 -17.81 -20.53 12.58
C THR A 58 -16.30 -20.60 12.31
N ALA A 59 -15.88 -20.43 11.06
CA ALA A 59 -14.46 -20.50 10.68
C ALA A 59 -13.59 -19.30 11.14
N ILE A 60 -14.23 -18.17 11.46
CA ILE A 60 -13.57 -16.91 11.83
C ILE A 60 -13.97 -16.41 13.22
N GLN A 61 -14.94 -17.04 13.88
CA GLN A 61 -15.30 -16.74 15.26
C GLN A 61 -14.08 -16.77 16.19
N TRP A 62 -14.15 -16.00 17.27
CA TRP A 62 -13.12 -15.99 18.31
C TRP A 62 -13.75 -16.16 19.68
N ASP A 63 -12.97 -16.76 20.56
CA ASP A 63 -13.29 -17.02 21.96
C ASP A 63 -11.98 -17.05 22.75
N GLU A 64 -12.02 -17.45 24.02
CA GLU A 64 -10.84 -17.56 24.89
C GLU A 64 -9.78 -18.55 24.34
N SER A 65 -10.18 -19.54 23.54
CA SER A 65 -9.28 -20.54 22.95
C SER A 65 -8.64 -20.07 21.65
N ASN A 66 -9.28 -19.14 20.94
CA ASN A 66 -8.82 -18.60 19.67
C ASN A 66 -9.07 -17.07 19.64
N PRO A 67 -8.30 -16.30 20.42
CA PRO A 67 -8.55 -14.88 20.62
C PRO A 67 -8.42 -14.09 19.31
N PHE A 68 -9.12 -12.97 19.26
CA PHE A 68 -8.89 -11.93 18.27
C PHE A 68 -8.01 -10.87 18.92
N ASP A 69 -6.72 -10.89 18.60
CA ASP A 69 -5.73 -10.01 19.22
C ASP A 69 -6.15 -8.54 19.01
N LEU A 70 -6.07 -7.74 20.07
CA LEU A 70 -6.35 -6.31 19.97
C LEU A 70 -5.32 -5.68 19.03
N LEU A 71 -5.79 -4.89 18.06
CA LEU A 71 -4.90 -4.16 17.17
C LEU A 71 -4.01 -3.23 18.00
N GLU A 72 -2.69 -3.39 17.85
CA GLU A 72 -1.70 -2.50 18.43
C GLU A 72 -1.98 -1.07 17.95
N LEU A 73 -1.91 -0.10 18.87
CA LEU A 73 -2.00 1.31 18.54
C LEU A 73 -0.81 1.67 17.65
N VAL A 74 -0.98 1.50 16.34
CA VAL A 74 -0.21 2.28 15.38
C VAL A 74 -0.79 3.67 15.49
N GLU A 75 -0.21 4.49 16.38
CA GLU A 75 -0.40 5.93 16.30
C GLU A 75 -0.22 6.28 14.84
N ASN A 76 -1.27 6.84 14.23
CA ASN A 76 -1.26 7.22 12.82
C ASN A 76 0.06 7.92 12.57
N GLU A 77 1.00 7.25 11.88
CA GLU A 77 2.23 7.90 11.49
C GLU A 77 1.77 9.10 10.71
N ILE A 78 1.93 10.28 11.32
CA ILE A 78 1.60 11.53 10.69
C ILE A 78 2.49 11.49 9.46
N TRP A 79 1.88 11.28 8.29
CA TRP A 79 2.57 11.31 7.02
C TRP A 79 3.22 12.69 6.94
N ASN A 80 4.45 12.77 7.42
CA ASN A 80 5.23 13.97 7.40
C ASN A 80 5.66 14.09 5.96
N ALA A 81 4.99 14.97 5.22
CA ALA A 81 5.45 15.36 3.90
C ALA A 81 6.93 15.73 4.04
N ILE A 82 7.81 14.92 3.44
CA ILE A 82 9.24 15.17 3.45
C ILE A 82 9.41 16.52 2.76
N LYS A 83 9.72 17.55 3.55
CA LYS A 83 10.04 18.85 2.98
C LYS A 83 11.24 18.62 2.06
N PRO A 84 11.18 19.01 0.78
CA PRO A 84 12.33 18.87 -0.09
C PRO A 84 13.50 19.58 0.60
N LYS A 85 14.56 18.82 0.86
CA LYS A 85 15.82 19.39 1.33
C LYS A 85 16.22 20.37 0.24
N LYS A 86 16.28 21.67 0.54
CA LYS A 86 16.88 22.64 -0.37
C LYS A 86 18.34 22.20 -0.53
N ILE A 87 18.62 21.48 -1.59
CA ILE A 87 19.98 21.33 -2.07
C ILE A 87 20.29 22.73 -2.59
N GLU A 88 21.15 23.46 -1.87
CA GLU A 88 21.86 24.58 -2.47
C GLU A 88 22.74 23.98 -3.57
N VAL A 89 22.18 23.83 -4.76
CA VAL A 89 22.95 23.60 -5.96
C VAL A 89 23.55 24.95 -6.29
N ASP A 90 24.71 25.22 -5.69
CA ASP A 90 25.58 26.25 -6.20
C ASP A 90 26.04 25.78 -7.59
N GLN A 91 25.56 26.49 -8.61
CA GLN A 91 25.99 26.44 -10.01
C GLN A 91 25.56 25.20 -10.84
N MET A 92 24.35 25.26 -11.41
CA MET A 92 24.08 24.60 -12.70
C MET A 92 23.31 25.56 -13.62
N HIS A 93 23.91 25.83 -14.79
CA HIS A 93 23.44 26.79 -15.80
C HIS A 93 22.11 26.36 -16.46
N PRO A 94 21.29 27.31 -16.94
CA PRO A 94 19.95 27.02 -17.44
C PRO A 94 19.99 26.43 -18.84
N VAL A 95 19.24 25.35 -19.08
CA VAL A 95 18.88 24.93 -20.44
C VAL A 95 17.42 25.32 -20.70
N THR A 96 17.29 26.00 -21.83
CA THR A 96 16.19 26.78 -22.39
C THR A 96 14.87 26.01 -22.53
N LYS A 97 13.76 26.68 -22.19
CA LYS A 97 12.37 26.27 -22.47
C LYS A 97 12.12 26.13 -23.98
N LEU A 98 11.09 25.38 -24.36
CA LEU A 98 10.05 25.67 -25.38
C LEU A 98 9.06 24.46 -25.45
N PRO A 99 7.83 24.55 -25.99
CA PRO A 99 6.69 25.38 -25.58
C PRO A 99 5.35 24.61 -25.48
N GLY A 100 4.47 25.02 -24.54
CA GLY A 100 3.00 25.03 -24.72
C GLY A 100 2.21 23.73 -24.57
N GLN A 101 1.41 23.62 -23.50
CA GLN A 101 -0.05 23.71 -23.59
C GLN A 101 -0.64 23.87 -22.17
N ASP A 102 -1.10 25.08 -21.87
CA ASP A 102 -1.86 25.42 -20.67
C ASP A 102 -3.28 24.85 -20.78
N ILE A 103 -3.77 24.11 -19.77
CA ILE A 103 -5.17 24.14 -19.33
C ILE A 103 -5.22 24.01 -17.79
N TYR A 104 -5.67 25.11 -17.16
CA TYR A 104 -6.33 25.31 -15.85
C TYR A 104 -6.46 24.10 -14.89
N HIS A 105 -6.19 24.20 -13.57
CA HIS A 105 -6.92 25.00 -12.58
C HIS A 105 -6.03 25.39 -11.38
N LYS A 106 -6.20 26.61 -10.86
CA LYS A 106 -5.56 27.08 -9.61
C LYS A 106 -6.16 26.36 -8.39
N PRO A 107 -5.38 25.68 -7.53
CA PRO A 107 -5.86 25.29 -6.21
C PRO A 107 -5.86 26.48 -5.23
N PRO A 108 -6.73 26.48 -4.20
CA PRO A 108 -6.85 27.59 -3.25
C PRO A 108 -5.63 27.70 -2.34
N VAL A 109 -5.20 28.92 -2.08
CA VAL A 109 -4.11 29.24 -1.14
C VAL A 109 -4.58 29.03 0.30
N LEU A 110 -4.09 27.98 0.96
CA LEU A 110 -4.21 27.84 2.42
C LEU A 110 -3.04 28.58 3.09
N ARG A 111 -3.37 29.56 3.94
CA ARG A 111 -2.41 30.33 4.74
C ARG A 111 -1.94 29.50 5.94
N PRO A 112 -0.65 29.56 6.34
CA PRO A 112 -0.16 28.82 7.50
C PRO A 112 -0.43 29.59 8.80
N THR A 113 -1.02 28.92 9.78
CA THR A 113 -1.07 29.39 11.17
C THR A 113 0.10 28.77 11.94
N THR A 114 0.99 29.65 12.41
CA THR A 114 2.17 29.34 13.21
C THR A 114 1.76 28.91 14.62
N THR A 115 2.28 27.77 15.09
CA THR A 115 2.48 27.57 16.54
C THR A 115 3.83 26.90 16.76
N THR A 116 4.74 27.66 17.34
CA THR A 116 6.09 27.31 17.79
C THR A 116 6.04 26.39 19.01
N ILE A 117 6.73 25.24 18.98
CA ILE A 117 7.21 24.54 20.19
C ILE A 117 8.62 24.00 19.92
N HIS A 118 9.43 24.00 20.96
CA HIS A 118 10.89 24.06 21.01
C HIS A 118 11.63 22.76 20.63
N HIS A 119 12.87 22.95 20.16
CA HIS A 119 13.94 21.97 19.99
C HIS A 119 14.22 21.17 21.27
N GLU A 120 14.42 19.86 21.13
CA GLU A 120 15.52 19.14 21.77
C GLU A 120 16.09 18.10 20.77
N ASP A 121 17.32 18.35 20.30
CA ASP A 121 18.14 17.41 19.55
C ASP A 121 18.94 16.57 20.55
N THR A 122 18.88 15.23 20.50
CA THR A 122 20.04 14.35 20.82
C THR A 122 19.89 12.97 20.17
N THR A 123 20.56 12.82 19.03
CA THR A 123 21.24 11.65 18.45
C THR A 123 20.96 10.23 18.98
N LEU A 124 20.40 9.35 18.12
CA LEU A 124 20.47 7.89 18.28
C LEU A 124 21.44 7.28 17.26
N ALA A 125 22.45 6.58 17.80
CA ALA A 125 23.48 5.88 17.05
C ALA A 125 22.91 4.64 16.31
N LYS A 126 23.42 4.39 15.11
CA LYS A 126 23.03 3.27 14.26
C LYS A 126 23.79 2.02 14.70
N GLU A 127 23.14 1.13 15.46
CA GLU A 127 23.73 -0.17 15.80
C GLU A 127 23.73 -1.11 14.58
N PHE A 128 24.88 -1.72 14.35
CA PHE A 128 25.19 -2.64 13.27
C PHE A 128 24.86 -4.07 13.74
N ILE A 129 23.82 -4.70 13.20
CA ILE A 129 23.48 -6.09 13.53
C ILE A 129 24.18 -7.03 12.52
N PRO A 130 24.97 -8.02 12.97
CA PRO A 130 25.71 -8.90 12.09
C PRO A 130 24.81 -9.95 11.43
N SER A 131 25.10 -10.19 10.14
CA SER A 131 24.41 -11.08 9.21
C SER A 131 24.26 -12.51 9.74
N GLN A 132 23.02 -12.96 9.95
CA GLN A 132 22.70 -14.39 10.07
C GLN A 132 22.33 -14.93 8.68
N ASN A 133 22.92 -16.09 8.36
CA ASN A 133 22.75 -16.84 7.11
C ASN A 133 21.29 -16.91 6.65
N GLN A 134 20.95 -16.08 5.66
CA GLN A 134 19.63 -16.10 5.04
C GLN A 134 19.52 -17.34 4.16
N VAL A 135 18.59 -18.23 4.52
CA VAL A 135 17.93 -19.14 3.58
C VAL A 135 17.48 -18.27 2.40
N ARG A 136 18.00 -18.53 1.19
CA ARG A 136 17.53 -17.86 -0.03
C ARG A 136 16.09 -18.31 -0.29
N HIS A 137 15.13 -17.65 0.37
CA HIS A 137 13.79 -17.57 -0.16
C HIS A 137 13.94 -16.93 -1.54
N GLN A 138 13.53 -17.63 -2.59
CA GLN A 138 13.47 -17.06 -3.93
C GLN A 138 12.50 -15.89 -3.85
N ILE A 139 13.06 -14.69 -3.76
CA ILE A 139 12.27 -13.46 -3.77
C ILE A 139 11.57 -13.45 -5.14
N PRO A 140 10.25 -13.25 -5.20
CA PRO A 140 9.55 -13.11 -6.47
C PRO A 140 10.25 -12.03 -7.30
N GLN A 141 10.70 -12.38 -8.49
CA GLN A 141 11.20 -11.39 -9.43
C GLN A 141 10.01 -10.64 -10.00
N GLY A 142 10.09 -9.31 -9.97
CA GLY A 142 9.13 -8.42 -10.60
C GLY A 142 9.88 -7.26 -11.25
N PHE A 143 9.13 -6.42 -11.97
CA PHE A 143 9.69 -5.22 -12.57
C PHE A 143 10.30 -4.29 -11.52
N ILE A 144 11.39 -3.59 -11.90
CA ILE A 144 11.98 -2.51 -11.12
C ILE A 144 10.92 -1.44 -10.86
N TRP A 145 10.58 -1.28 -9.59
CA TRP A 145 9.61 -0.28 -9.15
C TRP A 145 10.17 1.14 -9.32
N ASP A 146 9.42 2.01 -9.99
CA ASP A 146 9.70 3.44 -10.02
C ASP A 146 8.72 4.23 -9.12
N SER A 147 9.22 5.27 -8.48
CA SER A 147 8.47 6.15 -7.57
C SER A 147 7.38 6.99 -8.26
N THR A 148 7.28 6.94 -9.58
CA THR A 148 6.42 7.80 -10.43
C THR A 148 4.99 7.27 -10.61
N TYR A 149 4.45 6.53 -9.62
CA TYR A 149 3.12 5.88 -9.69
C TYR A 149 3.04 4.70 -10.68
N SER A 150 4.13 3.95 -10.87
CA SER A 150 4.16 2.78 -11.76
C SER A 150 3.36 1.58 -11.24
N CYS A 151 2.91 1.58 -9.99
CA CYS A 151 2.35 0.41 -9.30
C CYS A 151 1.24 -0.33 -10.08
N ALA A 152 0.34 0.41 -10.71
CA ALA A 152 -0.74 -0.17 -11.51
C ALA A 152 -0.21 -0.82 -12.80
N TYR A 153 0.79 -0.19 -13.42
CA TYR A 153 1.47 -0.71 -14.61
C TYR A 153 2.34 -1.91 -14.26
N ASP A 154 3.11 -1.87 -13.18
CA ASP A 154 3.96 -2.98 -12.73
C ASP A 154 3.10 -4.22 -12.44
N ALA A 155 1.96 -4.04 -11.75
CA ALA A 155 1.01 -5.13 -11.51
C ALA A 155 0.41 -5.68 -12.81
N LEU A 156 -0.04 -4.81 -13.72
CA LEU A 156 -0.62 -5.20 -15.00
C LEU A 156 0.41 -5.97 -15.87
N LEU A 157 1.60 -5.40 -16.03
CA LEU A 157 2.68 -6.00 -16.82
C LEU A 157 3.12 -7.33 -16.22
N MET A 158 3.17 -7.46 -14.89
CA MET A 158 3.48 -8.74 -14.24
C MET A 158 2.42 -9.79 -14.55
N ILE A 159 1.13 -9.44 -14.48
CA ILE A 159 0.05 -10.38 -14.82
C ILE A 159 0.16 -10.80 -16.29
N LEU A 160 0.36 -9.85 -17.19
CA LEU A 160 0.49 -10.12 -18.63
C LEU A 160 1.71 -10.99 -18.95
N LEU A 161 2.85 -10.72 -18.30
CA LEU A 161 4.07 -11.52 -18.46
C LEU A 161 3.85 -12.96 -17.98
N ASN A 162 3.20 -13.16 -16.83
CA ASN A 162 2.89 -14.50 -16.32
C ASN A 162 1.96 -15.27 -17.26
N ILE A 163 0.92 -14.61 -17.80
CA ILE A 163 0.04 -15.21 -18.80
C ILE A 163 0.84 -15.58 -20.05
N TRP A 164 1.68 -14.68 -20.54
CA TRP A 164 2.47 -14.88 -21.74
C TRP A 164 3.47 -16.04 -21.59
N GLN A 165 4.18 -16.13 -20.45
CA GLN A 165 5.14 -17.19 -20.14
C GLN A 165 4.54 -18.60 -20.13
N ASP A 166 3.27 -18.75 -19.79
CA ASP A 166 2.56 -20.04 -19.83
C ASP A 166 2.51 -20.62 -21.26
N ASN A 167 2.32 -19.77 -22.27
CA ASN A 167 2.36 -20.19 -23.67
C ASN A 167 2.68 -19.02 -24.62
N PRO A 168 3.97 -18.70 -24.83
CA PRO A 168 4.40 -17.55 -25.63
C PRO A 168 3.81 -17.56 -27.04
N ASN A 169 3.81 -18.72 -27.71
CA ASN A 169 3.31 -18.87 -29.08
C ASN A 169 1.82 -18.53 -29.22
N LYS A 170 1.01 -18.90 -28.23
CA LYS A 170 -0.43 -18.60 -28.20
C LYS A 170 -0.65 -17.13 -27.85
N TRP A 171 0.00 -16.66 -26.79
CA TRP A 171 -0.27 -15.36 -26.21
C TRP A 171 0.35 -14.21 -26.99
N SER A 172 1.48 -14.38 -27.68
CA SER A 172 1.99 -13.38 -28.63
C SER A 172 0.96 -13.06 -29.73
N LYS A 173 0.19 -14.07 -30.19
CA LYS A 173 -0.86 -13.85 -31.20
C LYS A 173 -2.13 -13.21 -30.62
N GLN A 174 -2.51 -13.60 -29.40
CA GLN A 174 -3.76 -13.13 -28.78
C GLN A 174 -3.63 -11.76 -28.14
N LEU A 175 -2.45 -11.42 -27.62
CA LEU A 175 -2.17 -10.13 -27.00
C LEU A 175 -1.78 -9.06 -28.03
N ASN A 176 -1.37 -9.43 -29.25
CA ASN A 176 -1.07 -8.47 -30.31
C ASN A 176 -2.36 -7.87 -30.91
N ILE A 177 -2.99 -7.00 -30.13
CA ILE A 177 -4.23 -6.29 -30.48
C ILE A 177 -3.97 -4.85 -30.96
N ASN A 178 -2.80 -4.29 -30.65
CA ASN A 178 -2.38 -2.95 -31.05
C ASN A 178 -0.84 -2.83 -30.97
N SER A 179 -0.32 -1.74 -31.53
CA SER A 179 1.12 -1.46 -31.57
C SER A 179 1.79 -1.36 -30.20
N HIS A 180 1.06 -0.94 -29.15
CA HIS A 180 1.63 -0.87 -27.80
C HIS A 180 1.81 -2.27 -27.20
N MET A 181 0.86 -3.16 -27.43
CA MET A 181 0.96 -4.56 -27.00
C MET A 181 2.04 -5.31 -27.76
N GLU A 182 2.25 -4.98 -29.03
CA GLU A 182 3.39 -5.49 -29.81
C GLU A 182 4.72 -5.13 -29.13
N SER A 183 4.93 -3.86 -28.77
CA SER A 183 6.14 -3.45 -28.02
C SER A 183 6.27 -4.12 -26.65
N ILE A 184 5.15 -4.41 -25.97
CA ILE A 184 5.17 -5.15 -24.69
C ILE A 184 5.61 -6.61 -24.92
N ILE A 185 5.10 -7.27 -25.97
CA ILE A 185 5.48 -8.65 -26.31
C ILE A 185 6.96 -8.72 -26.67
N GLU A 186 7.47 -7.78 -27.47
CA GLU A 186 8.91 -7.67 -27.77
C GLU A 186 9.74 -7.54 -26.48
N GLY A 187 9.29 -6.72 -25.53
CA GLY A 187 9.90 -6.61 -24.21
C GLY A 187 9.92 -7.93 -23.43
N PHE A 188 8.82 -8.70 -23.48
CA PHE A 188 8.74 -10.01 -22.83
C PHE A 188 9.70 -11.03 -23.47
N GLU A 189 9.83 -11.01 -24.79
CA GLU A 189 10.80 -11.82 -25.53
C GLU A 189 12.24 -11.47 -25.15
N SER A 190 12.57 -10.17 -25.03
CA SER A 190 13.89 -9.71 -24.57
C SER A 190 14.21 -10.07 -23.11
N ILE A 191 13.20 -10.15 -22.24
CA ILE A 191 13.37 -10.66 -20.86
C ILE A 191 13.66 -12.17 -20.90
N GLN A 192 12.97 -12.93 -21.76
CA GLN A 192 13.18 -14.38 -21.89
C GLN A 192 14.55 -14.72 -22.48
N SER A 193 15.05 -13.92 -23.41
CA SER A 193 16.39 -14.07 -24.01
C SER A 193 17.51 -13.60 -23.08
N GLY A 194 17.19 -12.90 -21.98
CA GLY A 194 18.15 -12.35 -21.03
C GLY A 194 18.85 -11.08 -21.52
N GLU A 195 18.33 -10.43 -22.57
CA GLU A 195 18.82 -9.15 -23.09
C GLU A 195 18.47 -7.99 -22.17
N THR A 196 17.33 -8.09 -21.46
CA THR A 196 16.84 -7.06 -20.54
C THR A 196 16.50 -7.69 -19.19
N SER A 197 16.88 -7.02 -18.10
CA SER A 197 16.45 -7.41 -16.74
C SER A 197 15.06 -6.85 -16.47
N MET A 198 14.26 -7.62 -15.73
CA MET A 198 13.14 -7.07 -14.96
C MET A 198 13.63 -6.19 -13.83
#